data_AF-A0A8J7QU76-F1
#
_entry.id   AF-A0A8J7QU76-F1
#
_cell.length_a   1.000
_cell.length_b   1.000
_cell.length_c   1.000
_cell.angle_alpha   90.00
_cell.angle_beta   90.00
_cell.angle_gamma   90.00
#
_symmetry.space_group_name_H-M   'P 1'
#
loop_
_entity.id
_entity.type
_entity.pdbx_description
1 polymer ?
#
loop_
_entity_poly.entity_id
_entity_poly.type
_entity_poly.pdbx_seq_one_letter_code
_entity_poly.pdbx_strand_id
1 'polypeptide(L)'
;MTEQVAYQLAAGICHTFGRQAPAREGGQFATLLGNLERVPDDCAGYIYQRARELESMPANLSRFCILCWEQWKADDPDGAGRSPCKTCAGSGGWTFFRKADGRWREFFSPCPECASIPPRLRARLRPSCQTPEQLRARGCLVLPADYPGGAAAFRRDRGLE
;
A
#
# COMPACT_ATOMS: atom_id res chain seq x y z
N MET A 1 -7.75 -1.81 -6.14
CA MET A 1 -7.80 -0.49 -6.77
C MET A 1 -9.26 -0.12 -6.86
N THR A 2 -9.64 1.10 -6.53
CA THR A 2 -11.02 1.56 -6.66
C THR A 2 -11.44 1.59 -8.13
N GLU A 3 -12.73 1.44 -8.40
CA GLU A 3 -13.27 1.44 -9.75
C GLU A 3 -12.90 2.73 -10.52
N GLN A 4 -13.05 3.88 -9.86
CA GLN A 4 -12.74 5.18 -10.46
C GLN A 4 -11.28 5.27 -10.89
N VAL A 5 -10.35 4.87 -10.02
CA VAL A 5 -8.90 4.92 -10.31
C VAL A 5 -8.52 3.90 -11.37
N ALA A 6 -9.08 2.68 -11.32
CA ALA A 6 -8.85 1.66 -12.34
C ALA A 6 -9.33 2.11 -13.73
N TYR A 7 -10.49 2.79 -13.80
CA TYR A 7 -11.01 3.34 -15.05
C TYR A 7 -10.11 4.45 -15.60
N GLN A 8 -9.72 5.40 -14.75
CA GLN A 8 -8.83 6.50 -15.14
C GLN A 8 -7.46 5.98 -15.62
N LEU A 9 -6.90 5.00 -14.91
CA LEU A 9 -5.65 4.34 -15.30
C LEU A 9 -5.78 3.66 -16.66
N ALA A 10 -6.82 2.84 -16.85
CA ALA A 10 -7.05 2.14 -18.11
C ALA A 10 -7.25 3.10 -19.29
N ALA A 11 -8.06 4.14 -19.09
CA ALA A 11 -8.31 5.16 -20.10
C ALA A 11 -7.04 5.94 -20.45
N GLY A 12 -6.25 6.33 -19.45
CA GLY A 12 -4.97 7.03 -19.67
C GLY A 12 -3.97 6.17 -20.44
N ILE A 13 -3.84 4.89 -20.10
CA ILE A 13 -2.96 3.96 -20.82
C ILE A 13 -3.43 3.80 -22.26
N CYS A 14 -4.72 3.50 -22.50
CA CYS A 14 -5.25 3.38 -23.87
C CYS A 14 -5.01 4.65 -24.70
N HIS A 15 -5.26 5.82 -24.10
CA HIS A 15 -5.07 7.11 -24.77
C HIS A 15 -3.60 7.35 -25.18
N THR A 16 -2.64 6.93 -24.34
CA THR A 16 -1.20 7.02 -24.63
C THR A 16 -0.83 6.31 -25.93
N PHE A 17 -1.55 5.24 -26.29
CA PHE A 17 -1.34 4.46 -27.51
C PHE A 17 -2.36 4.75 -28.62
N GLY A 18 -3.13 5.84 -28.52
CA GLY A 18 -4.16 6.18 -29.51
C GLY A 18 -5.29 5.16 -29.60
N ARG A 19 -5.57 4.42 -28.51
CA ARG A 19 -6.65 3.43 -28.42
C ARG A 19 -7.82 3.97 -27.62
N GLN A 20 -9.01 3.48 -27.96
CA GLN A 20 -10.21 3.76 -27.17
C GLN A 20 -10.18 2.99 -25.85
N ALA A 21 -10.56 3.66 -24.77
CA ALA A 21 -10.71 3.02 -23.47
C ALA A 21 -11.86 2.00 -23.49
N PRO A 22 -11.77 0.89 -22.73
CA PRO A 22 -12.92 0.00 -22.56
C PRO A 22 -14.10 0.76 -21.94
N ALA A 23 -15.31 0.43 -22.38
CA ALA A 23 -16.52 0.98 -21.78
C ALA A 23 -16.59 0.61 -20.30
N ARG A 24 -16.98 1.58 -19.45
CA ARG A 24 -17.00 1.42 -18.00
C ARG A 24 -17.97 0.34 -17.53
N GLU A 25 -19.06 0.14 -18.25
CA GLU A 25 -20.05 -0.91 -17.99
C GLU A 25 -19.75 -2.21 -18.76
N GLY A 26 -18.65 -2.26 -19.50
CA GLY A 26 -18.28 -3.40 -20.34
C GLY A 26 -17.60 -4.53 -19.57
N GLY A 27 -17.82 -5.78 -19.98
CA GLY A 27 -17.21 -6.96 -19.35
C GLY A 27 -15.67 -6.96 -19.35
N GLN A 28 -15.04 -6.28 -20.31
CA GLN A 28 -13.59 -6.09 -20.35
C GLN A 28 -13.09 -5.24 -19.18
N PHE A 29 -13.80 -4.15 -18.86
CA PHE A 29 -13.46 -3.30 -17.72
C PHE A 29 -13.77 -3.99 -16.39
N ALA A 30 -14.90 -4.69 -16.29
CA ALA A 30 -15.23 -5.48 -15.09
C ALA A 30 -14.16 -6.53 -14.78
N THR A 31 -13.64 -7.21 -15.81
CA THR A 31 -12.54 -8.18 -15.67
C THR A 31 -11.24 -7.50 -15.20
N LEU A 32 -10.90 -6.36 -15.80
CA LEU A 32 -9.75 -5.56 -15.38
C LEU A 32 -9.87 -5.15 -13.90
N LEU A 33 -11.02 -4.61 -13.51
CA LEU A 33 -11.28 -4.17 -12.15
C LEU A 33 -11.14 -5.31 -11.14
N GLY A 34 -11.73 -6.47 -11.42
CA GLY A 34 -11.60 -7.67 -10.56
C GLY A 34 -10.14 -8.10 -10.39
N ASN A 35 -9.34 -8.06 -11.46
CA ASN A 35 -7.93 -8.40 -11.40
C ASN A 35 -7.09 -7.36 -10.64
N LEU A 36 -7.50 -6.09 -10.64
CA LEU A 36 -6.81 -4.98 -9.96
C LEU A 36 -7.35 -4.70 -8.56
N GLU A 37 -8.31 -5.47 -8.05
CA GLU A 37 -8.92 -5.26 -6.73
C GLU A 37 -7.87 -5.14 -5.62
N ARG A 38 -6.80 -5.93 -5.70
CA ARG A 38 -5.72 -5.99 -4.70
C ARG A 38 -4.62 -4.94 -4.88
N VAL A 39 -4.56 -4.27 -6.02
CA VAL A 39 -3.57 -3.22 -6.30
C VAL A 39 -4.00 -1.93 -5.59
N PRO A 40 -3.17 -1.26 -4.78
CA PRO A 40 -3.56 -0.01 -4.14
C PRO A 40 -3.66 1.14 -5.16
N ASP A 41 -4.50 2.13 -4.88
CA ASP A 41 -4.72 3.28 -5.78
C ASP A 41 -3.45 4.10 -6.00
N ASP A 42 -2.61 4.23 -4.97
CA ASP A 42 -1.32 4.94 -5.02
C ASP A 42 -0.36 4.34 -6.07
N CYS A 43 -0.52 3.06 -6.39
CA CYS A 43 0.28 2.37 -7.41
C CYS A 43 -0.10 2.83 -8.84
N ALA A 44 -1.27 3.44 -9.05
CA ALA A 44 -1.75 3.82 -10.38
C ALA A 44 -0.80 4.80 -11.09
N GLY A 45 -0.25 5.78 -10.37
CA GLY A 45 0.70 6.73 -10.93
C GLY A 45 1.98 6.05 -11.42
N TYR A 46 2.52 5.11 -10.65
CA TYR A 46 3.67 4.30 -11.03
C TYR A 46 3.39 3.44 -12.26
N ILE A 47 2.26 2.73 -12.28
CA ILE A 47 1.84 1.89 -13.41
C ILE A 47 1.70 2.74 -14.68
N TYR A 48 1.10 3.93 -14.56
CA TYR A 48 0.94 4.83 -15.69
C TYR A 48 2.29 5.31 -16.25
N GLN A 49 3.25 5.68 -15.39
CA GLN A 49 4.59 6.06 -15.86
C GLN A 49 5.29 4.90 -16.59
N ARG A 50 5.23 3.68 -16.04
CA ARG A 50 5.76 2.48 -16.71
C ARG A 50 5.11 2.22 -18.06
N ALA A 51 3.81 2.50 -18.20
CA ALA A 51 3.12 2.34 -19.47
C ALA A 51 3.64 3.32 -20.53
N ARG A 52 3.97 4.56 -20.14
CA ARG A 52 4.53 5.58 -21.03
C ARG A 52 5.94 5.28 -21.53
N GLU A 53 6.66 4.40 -20.83
CA GLU A 53 8.00 3.94 -21.23
C GLU A 53 7.95 2.86 -22.33
N LEU A 54 6.77 2.30 -22.62
CA LEU A 54 6.62 1.24 -23.64
C LEU A 54 6.47 1.82 -25.04
N GLU A 55 7.09 1.16 -26.02
CA GLU A 55 6.94 1.48 -27.45
C GLU A 55 5.56 1.07 -28.00
N SER A 56 4.89 0.11 -27.37
CA SER A 56 3.61 -0.41 -27.82
C SER A 56 2.69 -0.81 -26.67
N MET A 57 1.38 -0.82 -26.95
CA MET A 57 0.37 -1.11 -25.95
C MET A 57 0.51 -2.54 -25.43
N PRO A 58 0.42 -2.77 -24.10
CA PRO A 58 0.38 -4.12 -23.56
C PRO A 58 -0.79 -4.92 -24.13
N ALA A 59 -0.50 -6.12 -24.65
CA ALA A 59 -1.54 -7.04 -25.12
C ALA A 59 -2.51 -7.49 -24.01
N ASN A 60 -2.05 -7.46 -22.75
CA ASN A 60 -2.87 -7.74 -21.58
C ASN A 60 -2.64 -6.68 -20.51
N LEU A 61 -3.57 -5.73 -20.44
CA LEU A 61 -3.50 -4.59 -19.53
C LEU A 61 -3.54 -5.01 -18.05
N SER A 62 -4.37 -6.01 -17.69
CA SER A 62 -4.44 -6.51 -16.31
C SER A 62 -3.10 -7.07 -15.85
N ARG A 63 -2.48 -7.92 -16.67
CA ARG A 63 -1.18 -8.53 -16.37
C ARG A 63 -0.08 -7.48 -16.28
N PHE A 64 -0.08 -6.51 -17.17
CA PHE A 64 0.87 -5.39 -17.14
C PHE A 64 0.80 -4.62 -15.82
N CYS A 65 -0.41 -4.22 -15.40
CA CYS A 65 -0.62 -3.51 -14.15
C CYS A 65 -0.17 -4.33 -12.92
N ILE A 66 -0.45 -5.64 -12.91
CA ILE A 66 0.00 -6.53 -11.83
C ILE A 66 1.53 -6.61 -11.79
N LEU A 67 2.20 -6.77 -12.93
CA LEU A 67 3.67 -6.82 -12.97
C LEU A 67 4.31 -5.50 -12.51
N CYS A 68 3.73 -4.37 -12.90
CA CYS A 68 4.17 -3.06 -12.41
C CYS A 68 3.97 -2.92 -10.91
N TRP A 69 2.87 -3.44 -10.36
CA TRP A 69 2.65 -3.48 -8.92
C TRP A 69 3.68 -4.36 -8.20
N GLU A 70 4.00 -5.55 -8.74
CA GLU A 70 5.06 -6.41 -8.20
C GLU A 70 6.43 -5.71 -8.24
N GLN A 71 6.74 -5.00 -9.32
CA GLN A 71 7.99 -4.24 -9.45
C GLN A 71 8.02 -3.04 -8.50
N TRP A 72 6.91 -2.32 -8.35
CA TRP A 72 6.80 -1.20 -7.42
C TRP A 72 7.09 -1.64 -5.98
N LYS A 73 6.63 -2.84 -5.58
CA LYS A 73 7.00 -3.46 -4.30
C LYS A 73 8.49 -3.75 -4.14
N ALA A 74 9.17 -4.07 -5.22
CA ALA A 74 10.61 -4.35 -5.20
C ALA A 74 11.44 -3.06 -5.20
N ASP A 75 11.00 -2.03 -5.94
CA ASP A 75 11.73 -0.77 -6.14
C ASP A 75 11.52 0.21 -4.96
N ASP A 76 10.38 0.12 -4.28
CA ASP A 76 10.05 0.94 -3.11
C ASP A 76 9.42 0.06 -2.02
N PRO A 77 10.21 -0.77 -1.32
CA PRO A 77 9.71 -1.66 -0.28
C PRO A 77 9.07 -0.92 0.91
N ASP A 78 9.35 0.38 1.06
CA ASP A 78 8.79 1.23 2.11
C ASP A 78 7.50 1.96 1.68
N GLY A 79 7.31 2.22 0.38
CA GLY A 79 6.13 2.88 -0.20
C GLY A 79 5.07 1.94 -0.77
N ALA A 80 5.41 0.68 -1.04
CA ALA A 80 4.51 -0.22 -1.73
C ALA A 80 3.39 -0.81 -0.85
N GLY A 81 2.25 -0.11 -0.85
CA GLY A 81 0.96 -0.70 -0.53
C GLY A 81 0.73 -1.00 0.95
N ARG A 82 0.44 0.05 1.73
CA ARG A 82 -0.29 -0.11 3.00
C ARG A 82 -1.77 -0.36 2.73
N SER A 83 -2.10 -1.49 2.10
CA SER A 83 -3.48 -1.96 2.05
C SER A 83 -3.81 -2.77 3.31
N PRO A 84 -5.02 -2.63 3.86
CA PRO A 84 -5.24 -2.86 5.27
C PRO A 84 -5.74 -4.29 5.62
N CYS A 85 -5.02 -5.07 6.46
CA CYS A 85 -5.38 -6.39 7.06
C CYS A 85 -6.87 -6.55 7.37
N LYS A 86 -7.51 -7.65 6.96
CA LYS A 86 -8.99 -7.74 7.06
C LYS A 86 -9.58 -7.99 8.47
N THR A 87 -8.73 -8.08 9.51
CA THR A 87 -9.14 -7.96 10.93
C THR A 87 -8.80 -6.60 11.54
N CYS A 88 -7.79 -5.92 11.01
CA CYS A 88 -7.06 -4.83 11.68
C CYS A 88 -6.70 -3.64 10.79
N ALA A 89 -7.19 -3.67 9.57
CA ALA A 89 -6.99 -2.72 8.52
C ALA A 89 -5.53 -2.17 8.37
N GLY A 90 -4.47 -3.01 8.33
CA GLY A 90 -3.08 -2.61 7.94
C GLY A 90 -2.15 -3.68 7.28
N SER A 91 -1.09 -3.27 6.58
CA SER A 91 -0.07 -4.12 5.90
C SER A 91 0.91 -4.82 6.88
N GLY A 92 0.38 -5.77 7.65
CA GLY A 92 1.15 -6.66 8.53
C GLY A 92 1.74 -6.01 9.79
N GLY A 93 1.50 -4.73 10.08
CA GLY A 93 1.97 -4.05 11.29
C GLY A 93 1.57 -2.57 11.37
N TRP A 94 2.07 -1.89 12.39
CA TRP A 94 1.76 -0.49 12.73
C TRP A 94 3.04 0.35 12.89
N THR A 95 3.02 1.55 12.31
CA THR A 95 4.04 2.59 12.58
C THR A 95 3.69 3.30 13.88
N PHE A 96 4.68 3.51 14.72
CA PHE A 96 4.53 4.27 15.96
C PHE A 96 5.77 5.10 16.28
N PHE A 97 5.60 6.13 17.10
CA PHE A 97 6.64 7.04 17.53
C PHE A 97 6.85 6.93 19.04
N ARG A 98 8.10 6.95 19.48
CA ARG A 98 8.45 6.97 20.90
C ARG A 98 9.65 7.89 21.13
N LYS A 99 9.73 8.53 22.30
CA LYS A 99 10.95 9.22 22.72
C LYS A 99 12.08 8.22 22.95
N ALA A 100 13.21 8.45 22.29
CA ALA A 100 14.49 7.80 22.51
C ALA A 100 15.55 8.89 22.63
N ASP A 101 16.28 8.92 23.74
CA ASP A 101 17.32 9.93 24.03
C ASP A 101 16.79 11.38 23.98
N GLY A 102 15.56 11.59 24.47
CA GLY A 102 14.90 12.90 24.49
C GLY A 102 14.28 13.35 23.16
N ARG A 103 14.49 12.61 22.06
CA ARG A 103 13.94 12.92 20.73
C ARG A 103 12.89 11.90 20.30
N TRP A 104 11.89 12.34 19.54
CA TRP A 104 10.95 11.42 18.93
C TRP A 104 11.65 10.61 17.83
N ARG A 105 11.43 9.29 17.83
CA ARG A 105 11.88 8.39 16.77
C ARG A 105 10.72 7.53 16.30
N GLU A 106 10.71 7.24 15.01
CA GLU A 106 9.77 6.33 14.38
C GLU A 106 10.24 4.87 14.51
N PHE A 107 9.27 3.99 14.73
CA PHE A 107 9.46 2.55 14.84
C PHE A 107 8.29 1.82 14.17
N PHE A 108 8.49 0.52 13.93
CA PHE A 108 7.49 -0.36 13.35
C PHE A 108 7.26 -1.57 14.26
N SER A 109 6.01 -1.95 14.47
CA SER A 109 5.61 -3.15 15.22
C SER A 109 4.78 -4.06 14.32
N PRO A 110 5.19 -5.32 14.07
CA PRO A 110 4.37 -6.29 13.35
C PRO A 110 3.04 -6.58 14.07
N CYS A 111 2.00 -6.88 13.28
CA CYS A 111 0.68 -7.23 13.78
C CYS A 111 0.73 -8.63 14.42
N PRO A 112 0.29 -8.78 15.69
CA PRO A 112 0.32 -10.07 16.40
C PRO A 112 -0.49 -11.18 15.71
N GLU A 113 -1.60 -10.84 15.05
CA GLU A 113 -2.42 -11.81 14.34
C GLU A 113 -1.79 -12.23 13.00
N CYS A 114 -1.19 -11.29 12.27
CA CYS A 114 -0.46 -11.59 11.03
C CYS A 114 0.85 -12.35 11.29
N ALA A 115 1.44 -12.19 12.48
CA ALA A 115 2.65 -12.89 12.90
C ALA A 115 2.42 -14.36 13.32
N SER A 116 1.27 -14.95 12.96
CA SER A 116 0.97 -16.39 13.07
C SER A 116 1.81 -17.22 12.09
N ILE A 117 3.13 -17.10 12.20
CA ILE A 117 4.15 -17.80 11.41
C ILE A 117 4.69 -18.99 12.22
N PRO A 118 5.04 -20.13 11.57
CA PRO A 118 5.41 -21.41 12.20
C PRO A 118 6.45 -21.35 13.33
N PRO A 119 6.49 -22.38 14.21
CA PRO A 119 7.26 -22.39 15.47
C PRO A 119 8.74 -21.99 15.39
N ARG A 120 9.38 -22.18 14.23
CA ARG A 120 10.81 -21.89 14.00
C ARG A 120 11.11 -20.39 13.88
N LEU A 121 10.14 -19.57 13.49
CA LEU A 121 10.24 -18.10 13.46
C LEU A 121 9.67 -17.44 14.74
N ARG A 122 9.01 -18.24 15.59
CA ARG A 122 8.29 -17.84 16.81
C ARG A 122 9.20 -17.33 17.95
N ALA A 123 10.47 -17.77 17.98
CA ALA A 123 11.43 -17.40 19.03
C ALA A 123 12.10 -16.03 18.80
N ARG A 124 12.18 -15.55 17.54
CA ARG A 124 12.82 -14.27 17.19
C ARG A 124 11.87 -13.07 17.13
N LEU A 125 10.56 -13.31 17.00
CA LEU A 125 9.54 -12.26 16.78
C LEU A 125 8.72 -11.89 18.04
N ARG A 126 8.79 -12.67 19.12
CA ARG A 126 7.92 -12.51 20.30
C ARG A 126 8.04 -11.19 21.08
N PRO A 127 9.19 -10.49 21.18
CA PRO A 127 9.23 -9.21 21.90
C PRO A 127 8.59 -8.03 21.15
N SER A 128 8.36 -8.16 19.84
CA SER A 128 8.07 -7.02 18.95
C SER A 128 6.65 -7.00 18.37
N CYS A 129 5.85 -8.06 18.52
CA CYS A 129 4.46 -8.06 18.06
C CYS A 129 3.56 -7.46 19.13
N GLN A 130 3.24 -6.17 19.03
CA GLN A 130 2.36 -5.48 19.98
C GLN A 130 1.11 -4.94 19.30
N THR A 131 -0.02 -4.87 20.01
CA THR A 131 -1.23 -4.18 19.51
C THR A 131 -1.08 -2.66 19.64
N PRO A 132 -1.87 -1.85 18.91
CA PRO A 132 -1.90 -0.40 19.07
C PRO A 132 -2.17 0.01 20.53
N GLU A 133 -3.06 -0.67 21.24
CA GLU A 133 -3.39 -0.41 22.65
C GLU A 133 -2.17 -0.62 23.55
N GLN A 134 -1.42 -1.71 23.33
CA GLN A 134 -0.21 -2.02 24.08
C GLN A 134 0.91 -1.01 23.81
N LEU A 135 1.04 -0.50 22.58
CA LEU A 135 2.00 0.55 22.23
C LEU A 135 1.62 1.88 22.89
N ARG A 136 0.35 2.27 22.85
CA ARG A 136 -0.15 3.50 23.50
C ARG A 136 0.06 3.46 25.02
N ALA A 137 -0.19 2.30 25.65
CA ALA A 137 0.06 2.12 27.09
C ALA A 137 1.53 2.31 27.49
N ARG A 138 2.46 2.17 26.54
CA ARG A 138 3.91 2.43 26.73
C ARG A 138 4.32 3.87 26.42
N GLY A 139 3.37 4.76 26.19
CA GLY A 139 3.61 6.16 25.83
C GLY A 139 4.00 6.37 24.37
N CYS A 140 3.75 5.39 23.49
CA CYS A 140 3.97 5.55 22.06
C CYS A 140 2.79 6.27 21.38
N LEU A 141 3.08 7.05 20.35
CA LEU A 141 2.08 7.61 19.43
C LEU A 141 1.95 6.68 18.23
N VAL A 142 0.79 6.06 18.05
CA VAL A 142 0.56 5.14 16.93
C VAL A 142 -0.08 5.89 15.77
N LEU A 143 0.49 5.76 14.57
CA LEU A 143 -0.07 6.34 13.35
C LEU A 143 -1.38 5.62 12.97
N PRO A 144 -2.53 6.31 12.91
CA PRO A 144 -3.76 5.71 12.39
C PRO A 144 -3.61 5.31 10.92
N ALA A 145 -4.22 4.19 10.53
CA ALA A 145 -4.11 3.66 9.17
C ALA A 145 -4.71 4.61 8.11
N ASP A 146 -5.70 5.40 8.50
CA ASP A 146 -6.48 6.34 7.70
C ASP A 146 -6.12 7.81 7.98
N TYR A 147 -5.01 8.09 8.66
CA TYR A 147 -4.64 9.46 9.00
C TYR A 147 -4.44 10.32 7.73
N PRO A 148 -5.21 11.40 7.54
CA PRO A 148 -5.10 12.24 6.35
C PRO A 148 -3.69 12.80 6.17
N GLY A 149 -3.10 12.62 4.98
CA GLY A 149 -1.72 13.05 4.69
C GLY A 149 -0.62 12.14 5.27
N GLY A 150 -0.99 10.99 5.86
CA GLY A 150 -0.08 9.93 6.25
C GLY A 150 0.93 10.31 7.35
N ALA A 151 2.05 9.58 7.40
CA ALA A 151 3.06 9.74 8.45
C ALA A 151 3.66 11.15 8.51
N ALA A 152 3.87 11.79 7.34
CA ALA A 152 4.45 13.13 7.27
C ALA A 152 3.54 14.19 7.90
N ALA A 153 2.24 14.17 7.59
CA ALA A 153 1.26 15.05 8.23
C ALA A 153 1.18 14.78 9.74
N PHE A 154 1.11 13.50 10.12
CA PHE A 154 1.06 13.11 11.53
C PHE A 154 2.26 13.61 12.35
N ARG A 155 3.48 13.56 11.81
CA ARG A 155 4.69 14.08 12.49
C ARG A 155 4.60 15.58 12.73
N ARG A 156 4.19 16.37 11.74
CA ARG A 156 4.02 17.82 11.89
C ARG A 156 2.94 18.17 12.91
N ASP A 157 1.77 17.55 12.79
CA ASP A 157 0.61 17.84 13.65
C ASP A 157 0.86 17.48 15.11
N ARG A 158 1.78 16.54 15.36
CA ARG A 158 2.15 16.07 16.70
C ARG A 158 3.48 16.62 17.21
N GLY A 159 4.16 17.48 16.45
CA GLY A 159 5.45 18.05 16.82
C GLY A 159 6.52 16.99 17.08
N LEU A 160 6.63 16.01 16.18
CA LEU A 160 7.54 14.86 16.30
C LEU A 160 8.87 15.04 15.57
N GLU A 161 9.15 16.26 15.12
CA GLU A 161 10.42 16.67 14.50
C GLU A 161 11.49 17.00 15.55
#